data_AF-A0A258C348-F1
#
_entry.id   AF-A0A258C348-F1
#
_cell.length_a   1.000
_cell.length_b   1.000
_cell.length_c   1.000
_cell.angle_alpha   90.00
_cell.angle_beta   90.00
_cell.angle_gamma   90.00
#
_symmetry.space_group_name_H-M   'P 1'
#
loop_
_entity.id
_entity.type
_entity.pdbx_description
1 polymer ?
#
loop_
_entity_poly.entity_id
_entity_poly.type
_entity_poly.pdbx_seq_one_letter_code
_entity_poly.pdbx_strand_id
1 'polypeptide(L)'
;AFATRYQTIATDFVELNISMGPAGELRYPSYNSHDGVAAAFPSRGRFQAYSLLSRTDFQLWLEQRYQSIATLNSGWGTAYQNFAEIALPLSWDQAIASNQHLVEPSRQDFLQWYHQALVAHGARMLRYAEYAFQQLPAEIPLGFKIPGIHWTINSDIGARTAELAAGIIDANAAFSSTPEPGYQQIIALAAPKAKQPRKVVVHFTALEMSDEPEGEAGSMPSTLVNWIGAEARRQGVILKGENALAAGLYHAEGWSNLQQVLRNGNYQGLTLLRLNDIVENPLAVATLQQLQPGF
;
A
#
# COMPACT_ATOMS: atom_id res chain seq x y z
N ALA A 1 14.09 20.52 11.86
CA ALA A 1 15.46 20.46 11.30
C ALA A 1 15.47 20.66 9.78
N PHE A 2 14.92 19.73 8.98
CA PHE A 2 14.89 19.86 7.51
C PHE A 2 14.25 21.18 7.03
N ALA A 3 13.03 21.48 7.51
CA ALA A 3 12.32 22.71 7.14
C ALA A 3 13.13 23.98 7.41
N THR A 4 13.82 24.02 8.56
CA THR A 4 14.68 25.15 8.95
C THR A 4 15.92 25.24 8.06
N ARG A 5 16.57 24.10 7.80
CA ARG A 5 17.82 24.04 7.05
C ARG A 5 17.66 24.45 5.58
N TYR A 6 16.50 24.18 4.98
CA TYR A 6 16.25 24.37 3.56
C TYR A 6 15.17 25.43 3.25
N GLN A 7 14.79 26.24 4.23
CA GLN A 7 13.75 27.26 4.05
C GLN A 7 14.05 28.22 2.89
N THR A 8 15.32 28.58 2.69
CA THR A 8 15.74 29.55 1.66
C THR A 8 15.63 29.03 0.23
N ILE A 9 15.51 27.71 0.04
CA ILE A 9 15.35 27.06 -1.27
C ILE A 9 13.98 26.38 -1.40
N ALA A 10 13.05 26.67 -0.48
CA ALA A 10 11.75 25.99 -0.45
C ALA A 10 10.91 26.23 -1.70
N THR A 11 11.16 27.33 -2.43
CA THR A 11 10.51 27.62 -3.72
C THR A 11 10.90 26.65 -4.83
N ASP A 12 12.01 25.92 -4.67
CA ASP A 12 12.47 24.90 -5.62
C ASP A 12 11.82 23.54 -5.36
N PHE A 13 11.07 23.41 -4.25
CA PHE A 13 10.43 22.16 -3.89
C PHE A 13 9.09 22.01 -4.60
N VAL A 14 8.97 20.95 -5.39
CA VAL A 14 7.72 20.59 -6.06
C VAL A 14 6.84 19.71 -5.16
N GLU A 15 7.44 18.93 -4.26
CA GLU A 15 6.74 18.02 -3.34
C GLU A 15 7.69 17.51 -2.23
N LEU A 16 7.14 17.16 -1.05
CA LEU A 16 7.86 16.51 0.04
C LEU A 16 7.32 15.10 0.29
N ASN A 17 8.05 14.07 -0.15
CA ASN A 17 7.66 12.67 0.07
C ASN A 17 8.04 12.18 1.47
N ILE A 18 7.08 11.59 2.17
CA ILE A 18 7.20 11.09 3.53
C ILE A 18 7.36 9.58 3.49
N SER A 19 8.55 9.10 3.85
CA SER A 19 8.80 7.67 4.03
C SER A 19 7.97 7.13 5.21
N MET A 20 7.11 6.14 4.95
CA MET A 20 6.22 5.52 5.96
C MET A 20 6.54 4.05 6.24
N GLY A 21 7.67 3.55 5.75
CA GLY A 21 8.04 2.15 5.92
C GLY A 21 9.19 1.70 5.02
N PRO A 22 9.37 0.40 4.84
CA PRO A 22 10.42 -0.18 4.00
C PRO A 22 10.37 0.38 2.58
N ALA A 23 11.53 0.70 2.01
CA ALA A 23 11.65 1.34 0.69
C ALA A 23 10.91 2.69 0.55
N GLY A 24 10.54 3.34 1.66
CA GLY A 24 9.78 4.60 1.64
C GLY A 24 8.26 4.40 1.55
N GLU A 25 7.78 3.17 1.53
CA GLU A 25 6.38 2.82 1.24
C GLU A 25 5.57 2.59 2.52
N LEU A 26 4.28 2.94 2.50
CA LEU A 26 3.35 2.64 3.58
C LEU A 26 2.95 1.15 3.51
N ARG A 27 3.76 0.30 4.13
CA ARG A 27 3.55 -1.15 4.23
C ARG A 27 4.34 -1.77 5.38
N TYR A 28 4.01 -3.01 5.69
CA TYR A 28 4.88 -3.88 6.48
C TYR A 28 6.03 -4.48 5.64
N PRO A 29 7.15 -4.86 6.27
CA PRO A 29 8.29 -5.52 5.62
C PRO A 29 8.03 -7.00 5.27
N SER A 30 6.87 -7.33 4.69
CA SER A 30 6.40 -8.72 4.54
C SER A 30 7.13 -9.57 3.50
N TYR A 31 7.89 -8.96 2.58
CA TYR A 31 8.55 -9.65 1.46
C TYR A 31 10.04 -9.32 1.32
N ASN A 32 10.78 -9.34 2.42
CA ASN A 32 12.21 -9.03 2.41
C ASN A 32 13.09 -10.28 2.24
N SER A 33 14.23 -10.12 1.56
CA SER A 33 15.18 -11.21 1.29
C SER A 33 15.77 -11.85 2.54
N HIS A 34 15.87 -11.11 3.66
CA HIS A 34 16.37 -11.66 4.93
C HIS A 34 15.39 -12.62 5.61
N ASP A 35 14.10 -12.61 5.24
CA ASP A 35 13.07 -13.53 5.74
C ASP A 35 13.03 -14.86 4.97
N GLY A 36 14.00 -15.04 4.06
CA GLY A 36 14.23 -16.26 3.28
C GLY A 36 13.28 -16.40 2.08
N VAL A 37 13.39 -17.55 1.41
CA VAL A 37 12.63 -17.86 0.18
C VAL A 37 11.12 -17.81 0.36
N ALA A 38 10.63 -18.11 1.57
CA ALA A 38 9.20 -18.06 1.91
C ALA A 38 8.63 -16.63 2.03
N ALA A 39 9.48 -15.61 1.96
CA ALA A 39 9.08 -14.21 1.87
C ALA A 39 9.48 -13.56 0.53
N ALA A 40 10.19 -14.27 -0.34
CA ALA A 40 10.55 -13.75 -1.66
C ALA A 40 9.36 -13.75 -2.60
N PHE A 41 9.35 -12.88 -3.61
CA PHE A 41 8.42 -12.98 -4.73
C PHE A 41 8.51 -14.39 -5.36
N PRO A 42 7.38 -15.04 -5.73
CA PRO A 42 5.98 -14.59 -5.62
C PRO A 42 5.24 -15.18 -4.41
N SER A 43 5.92 -15.48 -3.30
CA SER A 43 5.26 -16.00 -2.10
C SER A 43 4.34 -14.97 -1.46
N ARG A 44 3.41 -15.44 -0.60
CA ARG A 44 2.54 -14.57 0.20
C ARG A 44 3.26 -13.65 1.19
N GLY A 45 4.56 -13.82 1.41
CA GLY A 45 5.27 -13.10 2.46
C GLY A 45 4.97 -13.58 3.88
N ARG A 46 5.34 -12.78 4.87
CA ARG A 46 5.09 -13.04 6.30
C ARG A 46 4.41 -11.85 6.96
N PHE A 47 3.47 -12.10 7.87
CA PHE A 47 2.95 -11.06 8.76
C PHE A 47 4.04 -10.57 9.72
N GLN A 48 4.07 -9.28 10.01
CA GLN A 48 5.17 -8.62 10.72
C GLN A 48 4.73 -8.04 12.07
N ALA A 49 3.87 -8.76 12.78
CA ALA A 49 3.20 -8.29 14.00
C ALA A 49 3.46 -9.17 15.23
N TYR A 50 4.58 -9.89 15.29
CA TYR A 50 4.84 -10.88 16.37
C TYR A 50 5.66 -10.35 17.56
N SER A 51 5.86 -9.04 17.64
CA SER A 51 6.49 -8.42 18.81
C SER A 51 5.54 -8.40 20.01
N LEU A 52 6.11 -8.26 21.22
CA LEU A 52 5.31 -8.06 22.44
C LEU A 52 4.40 -6.83 22.31
N LEU A 53 4.92 -5.73 21.75
CA LEU A 53 4.16 -4.49 21.56
C LEU A 53 2.97 -4.70 20.61
N SER A 54 3.19 -5.44 19.53
CA SER A 54 2.14 -5.78 18.56
C SER A 54 1.04 -6.64 19.20
N ARG A 55 1.41 -7.63 20.01
CA ARG A 55 0.43 -8.43 20.76
C ARG A 55 -0.38 -7.55 21.72
N THR A 56 0.28 -6.68 22.49
CA THR A 56 -0.40 -5.78 23.43
C THR A 56 -1.35 -4.83 22.70
N ASP A 57 -0.93 -4.24 21.58
CA ASP A 57 -1.78 -3.35 20.79
C ASP A 57 -3.00 -4.08 20.22
N PHE A 58 -2.83 -5.31 19.72
CA PHE A 58 -3.94 -6.15 19.26
C PHE A 58 -4.93 -6.47 20.39
N GLN A 59 -4.44 -6.83 21.58
CA GLN A 59 -5.28 -7.10 22.74
C GLN A 59 -6.09 -5.87 23.17
N LEU A 60 -5.47 -4.68 23.16
CA LEU A 60 -6.15 -3.42 23.44
C LEU A 60 -7.18 -3.08 22.36
N TRP A 61 -6.88 -3.34 21.10
CA TRP A 61 -7.83 -3.17 20.00
C TRP A 61 -9.05 -4.09 20.16
N LEU A 62 -8.84 -5.35 20.54
CA LEU A 62 -9.93 -6.29 20.83
C LEU A 62 -10.77 -5.82 22.02
N GLU A 63 -10.14 -5.33 23.08
CA GLU A 63 -10.85 -4.78 24.24
C GLU A 63 -11.73 -3.59 23.83
N GLN A 64 -11.21 -2.67 23.01
CA GLN A 64 -11.98 -1.55 22.47
C GLN A 64 -13.10 -1.99 21.53
N ARG A 65 -12.89 -3.03 20.73
CA ARG A 65 -13.90 -3.53 19.79
C ARG A 65 -15.05 -4.26 20.50
N TYR A 66 -14.72 -5.14 21.43
CA TYR A 66 -15.67 -6.06 22.06
C TYR A 66 -16.23 -5.57 23.39
N GLN A 67 -15.55 -4.62 24.05
CA GLN A 67 -15.88 -4.01 25.34
C GLN A 67 -15.93 -4.99 26.54
N SER A 68 -16.09 -6.28 26.30
CA SER A 68 -16.03 -7.34 27.32
C SER A 68 -15.50 -8.64 26.73
N ILE A 69 -14.80 -9.43 27.55
CA ILE A 69 -14.28 -10.74 27.14
C ILE A 69 -15.42 -11.74 26.83
N ALA A 70 -16.58 -11.60 27.48
CA ALA A 70 -17.75 -12.44 27.23
C ALA A 70 -18.30 -12.24 25.82
N THR A 71 -18.36 -10.99 25.34
CA THR A 71 -18.77 -10.67 23.96
C THR A 71 -17.81 -11.30 22.95
N LEU A 72 -16.49 -11.16 23.17
CA LEU A 72 -15.48 -11.76 22.30
C LEU A 72 -15.60 -13.28 22.30
N ASN A 73 -15.67 -13.91 23.47
CA ASN A 73 -15.80 -15.35 23.63
C ASN A 73 -17.03 -15.90 22.89
N SER A 74 -18.17 -15.19 22.96
CA SER A 74 -19.37 -15.56 22.22
C SER A 74 -19.19 -15.46 20.70
N GLY A 75 -18.45 -14.46 20.21
CA GLY A 75 -18.20 -14.28 18.77
C GLY A 75 -17.14 -15.22 18.20
N TRP A 76 -16.10 -15.52 18.99
CA TRP A 76 -14.99 -16.38 18.59
C TRP A 76 -15.20 -17.86 18.94
N GLY A 77 -16.21 -18.19 19.75
CA GLY A 77 -16.41 -19.55 20.27
C GLY A 77 -15.29 -19.99 21.22
N THR A 78 -14.83 -19.08 22.08
CA THR A 78 -13.70 -19.30 23.00
C THR A 78 -14.11 -19.09 24.46
N ALA A 79 -13.18 -19.28 25.40
CA ALA A 79 -13.43 -19.18 26.85
C ALA A 79 -12.27 -18.49 27.60
N TYR A 80 -11.69 -17.45 27.01
CA TYR A 80 -10.63 -16.65 27.64
C TYR A 80 -11.15 -15.95 28.90
N GLN A 81 -10.31 -15.85 29.93
CA GLN A 81 -10.67 -15.14 31.17
C GLN A 81 -10.54 -13.62 31.03
N ASN A 82 -9.61 -13.16 30.19
CA ASN A 82 -9.37 -11.75 29.92
C ASN A 82 -8.63 -11.59 28.58
N PHE A 83 -8.56 -10.35 28.06
CA PHE A 83 -7.91 -10.06 26.78
C PHE A 83 -6.40 -10.35 26.77
N ALA A 84 -5.71 -10.33 27.92
CA ALA A 84 -4.27 -10.57 27.99
C ALA A 84 -3.88 -12.03 27.65
N GLU A 85 -4.82 -12.98 27.75
CA GLU A 85 -4.63 -14.38 27.35
C GLU A 85 -4.58 -14.57 25.84
N ILE A 86 -5.15 -13.63 25.07
CA ILE A 86 -5.28 -13.77 23.62
C ILE A 86 -3.90 -13.68 22.96
N ALA A 87 -3.55 -14.70 22.19
CA ALA A 87 -2.34 -14.73 21.38
C ALA A 87 -2.61 -14.23 19.96
N LEU A 88 -1.55 -13.82 19.26
CA LEU A 88 -1.63 -13.51 17.84
C LEU A 88 -1.77 -14.81 17.04
N PRO A 89 -2.56 -14.83 15.94
CA PRO A 89 -2.70 -16.02 15.12
C PRO A 89 -1.37 -16.48 14.50
N LEU A 90 -1.10 -17.78 14.63
CA LEU A 90 0.04 -18.48 14.05
C LEU A 90 -0.41 -19.39 12.90
N SER A 91 0.52 -20.16 12.32
CA SER A 91 0.25 -21.20 11.32
C SER A 91 -0.54 -20.71 10.09
N TRP A 92 -0.18 -19.52 9.59
CA TRP A 92 -0.86 -18.90 8.45
C TRP A 92 -0.85 -19.74 7.18
N ASP A 93 0.20 -20.52 6.92
CA ASP A 93 0.25 -21.38 5.72
C ASP A 93 -0.90 -22.39 5.72
N GLN A 94 -1.13 -23.07 6.84
CA GLN A 94 -2.23 -24.02 6.99
C GLN A 94 -3.58 -23.30 6.89
N ALA A 95 -3.73 -22.16 7.57
CA ALA A 95 -4.98 -21.39 7.57
C ALA A 95 -5.32 -20.81 6.18
N ILE A 96 -4.31 -20.51 5.37
CA ILE A 96 -4.49 -20.04 4.00
C ILE A 96 -4.86 -21.20 3.09
N ALA A 97 -4.16 -22.34 3.19
CA ALA A 97 -4.45 -23.54 2.40
C ALA A 97 -5.90 -24.04 2.59
N SER A 98 -6.51 -23.79 3.76
CA SER A 98 -7.88 -24.19 4.07
C SER A 98 -8.87 -23.01 4.15
N ASN A 99 -8.53 -21.82 3.64
CA ASN A 99 -9.36 -20.61 3.67
C ASN A 99 -9.85 -20.15 5.05
N GLN A 100 -9.26 -20.65 6.14
CA GLN A 100 -9.62 -20.28 7.52
C GLN A 100 -9.36 -18.80 7.81
N HIS A 101 -8.37 -18.19 7.17
CA HIS A 101 -8.14 -16.74 7.28
C HIS A 101 -9.35 -15.88 6.84
N LEU A 102 -10.26 -16.42 6.03
CA LEU A 102 -11.46 -15.72 5.54
C LEU A 102 -12.70 -15.98 6.39
N VAL A 103 -12.69 -16.97 7.28
CA VAL A 103 -13.89 -17.40 8.03
C VAL A 103 -13.69 -17.51 9.54
N GLU A 104 -12.45 -17.68 10.01
CA GLU A 104 -12.13 -17.76 11.43
C GLU A 104 -12.15 -16.35 12.04
N PRO A 105 -13.04 -16.05 13.01
CA PRO A 105 -13.19 -14.70 13.56
C PRO A 105 -11.88 -14.12 14.11
N SER A 106 -11.06 -14.95 14.75
CA SER A 106 -9.77 -14.55 15.32
C SER A 106 -8.80 -13.98 14.27
N ARG A 107 -8.85 -14.55 13.05
CA ARG A 107 -7.98 -14.17 11.93
C ARG A 107 -8.54 -12.98 11.18
N GLN A 108 -9.85 -12.93 10.99
CA GLN A 108 -10.52 -11.76 10.40
C GLN A 108 -10.25 -10.51 11.23
N ASP A 109 -10.40 -10.60 12.56
CA ASP A 109 -10.09 -9.50 13.47
C ASP A 109 -8.59 -9.14 13.46
N PHE A 110 -7.70 -10.13 13.41
CA PHE A 110 -6.27 -9.86 13.26
C PHE A 110 -5.97 -9.11 11.95
N LEU A 111 -6.52 -9.53 10.81
CA LEU A 111 -6.30 -8.87 9.52
C LEU A 111 -6.87 -7.44 9.53
N GLN A 112 -8.05 -7.25 10.14
CA GLN A 112 -8.65 -5.94 10.29
C GLN A 112 -7.78 -5.02 11.16
N TRP A 113 -7.34 -5.48 12.33
CA TRP A 113 -6.43 -4.73 13.20
C TRP A 113 -5.12 -4.41 12.48
N TYR A 114 -4.53 -5.40 11.79
CA TYR A 114 -3.24 -5.26 11.12
C TYR A 114 -3.28 -4.18 10.02
N HIS A 115 -4.34 -4.16 9.21
CA HIS A 115 -4.58 -3.09 8.24
C HIS A 115 -4.78 -1.73 8.92
N GLN A 116 -5.65 -1.67 9.94
CA GLN A 116 -5.97 -0.43 10.64
C GLN A 116 -4.74 0.16 11.37
N ALA A 117 -3.86 -0.67 11.91
CA ALA A 117 -2.63 -0.25 12.56
C ALA A 117 -1.69 0.45 11.56
N LEU A 118 -1.59 -0.05 10.32
CA LEU A 118 -0.83 0.56 9.24
C LEU A 118 -1.46 1.89 8.78
N VAL A 119 -2.78 1.92 8.57
CA VAL A 119 -3.50 3.16 8.20
C VAL A 119 -3.33 4.21 9.29
N ALA A 120 -3.46 3.84 10.56
CA ALA A 120 -3.23 4.73 11.68
C ALA A 120 -1.78 5.24 11.74
N HIS A 121 -0.79 4.42 11.36
CA HIS A 121 0.59 4.85 11.20
C HIS A 121 0.72 5.93 10.12
N GLY A 122 0.16 5.71 8.93
CA GLY A 122 0.17 6.69 7.85
C GLY A 122 -0.47 8.03 8.26
N ALA A 123 -1.62 7.98 8.94
CA ALA A 123 -2.28 9.17 9.47
C ALA A 123 -1.41 9.93 10.48
N ARG A 124 -0.73 9.21 11.39
CA ARG A 124 0.22 9.82 12.33
C ARG A 124 1.40 10.48 11.61
N MET A 125 1.97 9.81 10.62
CA MET A 125 3.11 10.34 9.85
C MET A 125 2.75 11.62 9.09
N LEU A 126 1.59 11.66 8.41
CA LEU A 126 1.11 12.87 7.74
C LEU A 126 0.90 14.01 8.72
N ARG A 127 0.28 13.76 9.88
CA ARG A 127 0.09 14.78 10.92
C ARG A 127 1.43 15.36 11.40
N TYR A 128 2.44 14.53 11.63
CA TYR A 128 3.76 15.01 12.04
C TYR A 128 4.48 15.76 10.92
N ALA A 129 4.35 15.32 9.67
CA ALA A 129 4.91 16.01 8.52
C ALA A 129 4.30 17.41 8.36
N GLU A 130 2.97 17.54 8.47
CA GLU A 130 2.29 18.83 8.42
C GLU A 130 2.80 19.80 9.48
N TYR A 131 2.92 19.32 10.73
CA TYR A 131 3.48 20.12 11.82
C TYR A 131 4.94 20.50 11.55
N ALA A 132 5.77 19.56 11.10
CA ALA A 132 7.20 19.80 10.85
C ALA A 132 7.45 20.77 9.69
N PHE A 133 6.56 20.81 8.69
CA PHE A 133 6.69 21.63 7.48
C PHE A 133 5.78 22.87 7.47
N GLN A 134 5.16 23.22 8.60
CA GLN A 134 4.27 24.39 8.69
C GLN A 134 4.92 25.72 8.29
N GLN A 135 6.25 25.84 8.41
CA GLN A 135 7.03 27.03 8.04
C GLN A 135 7.45 27.09 6.56
N LEU A 136 7.23 26.01 5.81
CA LEU A 136 7.43 25.98 4.36
C LEU A 136 6.14 26.41 3.66
N PRO A 137 6.21 26.96 2.42
CA PRO A 137 5.01 27.30 1.64
C PRO A 137 3.97 26.18 1.66
N ALA A 138 2.71 26.54 1.90
CA ALA A 138 1.62 25.57 2.07
C ALA A 138 1.29 24.88 0.74
N GLU A 139 1.64 25.50 -0.38
CA GLU A 139 1.46 25.04 -1.74
C GLU A 139 2.33 23.81 -2.06
N ILE A 140 3.40 23.57 -1.31
CA ILE A 140 4.26 22.39 -1.49
C ILE A 140 3.49 21.16 -0.96
N PRO A 141 3.02 20.25 -1.81
CA PRO A 141 2.29 19.07 -1.35
C PRO A 141 3.20 18.13 -0.53
N LEU A 142 2.56 17.37 0.36
CA LEU A 142 3.17 16.15 0.90
C LEU A 142 2.88 14.98 -0.02
N GLY A 143 3.77 13.99 -0.04
CA GLY A 143 3.58 12.74 -0.78
C GLY A 143 3.73 11.53 0.15
N PHE A 144 3.04 10.43 -0.16
CA PHE A 144 3.38 9.12 0.37
C PHE A 144 3.12 8.03 -0.67
N LYS A 145 3.77 6.88 -0.50
CA LYS A 145 3.80 5.82 -1.49
C LYS A 145 3.10 4.56 -1.01
N ILE A 146 2.26 3.98 -1.86
CA ILE A 146 1.66 2.65 -1.69
C ILE A 146 2.34 1.70 -2.70
N PRO A 147 2.82 0.52 -2.27
CA PRO A 147 3.47 -0.43 -3.15
C PRO A 147 2.49 -1.14 -4.09
N GLY A 148 2.93 -1.45 -5.30
CA GLY A 148 2.22 -2.35 -6.23
C GLY A 148 2.48 -3.82 -5.91
N ILE A 149 1.77 -4.38 -4.93
CA ILE A 149 1.85 -5.81 -4.59
C ILE A 149 0.94 -6.59 -5.53
N HIS A 150 1.48 -6.94 -6.69
CA HIS A 150 0.69 -7.43 -7.81
C HIS A 150 0.55 -8.95 -7.89
N TRP A 151 1.33 -9.72 -7.12
CA TRP A 151 1.30 -11.19 -7.13
C TRP A 151 0.32 -11.75 -6.10
N THR A 152 -0.02 -13.02 -6.24
CA THR A 152 -1.09 -13.75 -5.54
C THR A 152 -2.50 -13.27 -5.84
N ILE A 153 -2.71 -12.28 -6.72
CA ILE A 153 -4.05 -11.71 -6.95
C ILE A 153 -4.96 -12.73 -7.62
N ASN A 154 -4.48 -13.36 -8.68
CA ASN A 154 -5.18 -14.41 -9.41
C ASN A 154 -4.69 -15.80 -8.99
N SER A 155 -4.74 -16.11 -7.69
CA SER A 155 -4.38 -17.43 -7.17
C SER A 155 -5.59 -18.15 -6.60
N ASP A 156 -5.80 -19.41 -6.98
CA ASP A 156 -6.90 -20.24 -6.48
C ASP A 156 -6.86 -20.41 -4.95
N ILE A 157 -5.66 -20.56 -4.42
CA ILE A 157 -5.40 -20.66 -2.98
C ILE A 157 -4.55 -19.46 -2.56
N GLY A 158 -4.99 -18.76 -1.51
CA GLY A 158 -4.26 -17.61 -0.98
C GLY A 158 -4.31 -16.37 -1.87
N ALA A 159 -5.42 -16.19 -2.59
CA ALA A 159 -5.71 -14.95 -3.30
C ALA A 159 -5.42 -13.72 -2.43
N ARG A 160 -4.72 -12.73 -2.97
CA ARG A 160 -4.39 -11.43 -2.31
C ARG A 160 -3.59 -11.55 -1.01
N THR A 161 -3.04 -12.71 -0.66
CA THR A 161 -2.37 -12.90 0.63
C THR A 161 -1.08 -12.09 0.76
N ALA A 162 -0.41 -11.79 -0.35
CA ALA A 162 0.73 -10.87 -0.34
C ALA A 162 0.33 -9.44 0.08
N GLU A 163 -0.82 -8.96 -0.41
CA GLU A 163 -1.36 -7.64 -0.03
C GLU A 163 -1.81 -7.62 1.44
N LEU A 164 -2.44 -8.71 1.91
CA LEU A 164 -2.79 -8.89 3.31
C LEU A 164 -1.55 -8.87 4.21
N ALA A 165 -0.49 -9.60 3.85
CA ALA A 165 0.75 -9.64 4.63
C ALA A 165 1.46 -8.27 4.64
N ALA A 166 1.38 -7.51 3.54
CA ALA A 166 1.86 -6.13 3.45
C ALA A 166 0.98 -5.14 4.24
N GLY A 167 -0.25 -5.54 4.59
CA GLY A 167 -1.22 -4.76 5.37
C GLY A 167 -1.97 -3.69 4.58
N ILE A 168 -1.89 -3.72 3.24
CA ILE A 168 -2.33 -2.59 2.40
C ILE A 168 -3.79 -2.66 1.97
N ILE A 169 -4.47 -3.77 2.24
CA ILE A 169 -5.90 -3.95 1.95
C ILE A 169 -6.72 -4.30 3.20
N ASP A 170 -7.94 -3.81 3.24
CA ASP A 170 -8.96 -4.25 4.18
C ASP A 170 -9.52 -5.61 3.75
N ALA A 171 -9.21 -6.66 4.51
CA ALA A 171 -9.67 -8.02 4.24
C ALA A 171 -11.21 -8.12 4.19
N ASN A 172 -11.92 -7.37 5.03
CA ASN A 172 -13.39 -7.44 5.08
C ASN A 172 -14.02 -6.88 3.82
N ALA A 173 -13.42 -5.84 3.22
CA ALA A 173 -13.87 -5.32 1.93
C ALA A 173 -13.47 -6.25 0.77
N ALA A 174 -12.23 -6.75 0.80
CA ALA A 174 -11.65 -7.58 -0.25
C ALA A 174 -12.33 -8.95 -0.42
N PHE A 175 -12.89 -9.50 0.66
CA PHE A 175 -13.48 -10.84 0.67
C PHE A 175 -14.95 -10.84 1.13
N SER A 176 -15.65 -9.71 0.94
CA SER A 176 -17.09 -9.62 1.23
C SER A 176 -17.93 -10.38 0.20
N SER A 177 -19.25 -10.44 0.41
CA SER A 177 -20.19 -10.96 -0.61
C SER A 177 -20.25 -10.11 -1.89
N THR A 178 -19.82 -8.84 -1.80
CA THR A 178 -19.70 -7.91 -2.93
C THR A 178 -18.28 -7.33 -2.90
N PRO A 179 -17.26 -8.12 -3.29
CA PRO A 179 -15.86 -7.74 -3.09
C PRO A 179 -15.53 -6.38 -3.70
N GLU A 180 -14.87 -5.53 -2.91
CA GLU A 180 -14.19 -4.34 -3.42
C GLU A 180 -12.67 -4.53 -3.30
N PRO A 181 -11.82 -3.83 -4.08
CA PRO A 181 -10.38 -4.08 -4.07
C PRO A 181 -9.67 -3.97 -2.70
N GLY A 182 -10.24 -3.22 -1.73
CA GLY A 182 -9.77 -3.15 -0.34
C GLY A 182 -8.85 -1.96 -0.01
N TYR A 183 -8.62 -1.06 -0.96
CA TYR A 183 -7.69 0.07 -0.86
C TYR A 183 -8.29 1.38 -0.30
N GLN A 184 -9.56 1.36 0.09
CA GLN A 184 -10.34 2.56 0.42
C GLN A 184 -9.71 3.31 1.60
N GLN A 185 -9.37 2.62 2.69
CA GLN A 185 -8.88 3.28 3.91
C GLN A 185 -7.48 3.88 3.72
N ILE A 186 -6.59 3.20 2.99
CA ILE A 186 -5.21 3.67 2.77
C ILE A 186 -5.19 4.88 1.81
N ILE A 187 -6.02 4.89 0.77
CA ILE A 187 -6.18 6.05 -0.12
C ILE A 187 -6.86 7.22 0.61
N ALA A 188 -7.79 6.93 1.53
CA ALA A 188 -8.48 7.94 2.32
C ALA A 188 -7.57 8.76 3.25
N LEU A 189 -6.32 8.33 3.47
CA LEU A 189 -5.34 9.16 4.18
C LEU A 189 -5.11 10.52 3.52
N ALA A 190 -5.23 10.61 2.19
CA ALA A 190 -5.06 11.85 1.45
C ALA A 190 -6.36 12.66 1.29
N ALA A 191 -7.54 12.02 1.34
CA ALA A 191 -8.81 12.64 0.99
C ALA A 191 -9.19 13.86 1.85
N PRO A 192 -9.03 13.86 3.20
CA PRO A 192 -9.30 15.04 4.04
C PRO A 192 -8.45 16.26 3.67
N LYS A 193 -7.32 16.06 2.98
CA LYS A 193 -6.36 17.10 2.60
C LYS A 193 -6.62 17.67 1.21
N ALA A 194 -7.51 17.07 0.43
CA ALA A 194 -7.92 17.57 -0.87
C ALA A 194 -8.49 19.01 -0.83
N LYS A 195 -9.02 19.46 0.32
CA LYS A 195 -9.55 20.81 0.54
C LYS A 195 -8.61 21.75 1.31
N GLN A 196 -7.49 21.26 1.82
CA GLN A 196 -6.54 22.09 2.59
C GLN A 196 -5.54 22.78 1.66
N PRO A 197 -4.88 23.88 2.07
CA PRO A 197 -3.84 24.51 1.27
C PRO A 197 -2.71 23.54 0.92
N ARG A 198 -2.22 22.81 1.94
CA ARG A 198 -1.27 21.72 1.75
C ARG A 198 -2.00 20.44 1.37
N LYS A 199 -1.83 20.02 0.11
CA LYS A 199 -2.38 18.77 -0.42
C LYS A 199 -1.51 17.59 0.00
N VAL A 200 -2.10 16.39 -0.09
CA VAL A 200 -1.39 15.12 0.01
C VAL A 200 -1.56 14.38 -1.32
N VAL A 201 -0.45 13.94 -1.90
CA VAL A 201 -0.38 13.17 -3.14
C VAL A 201 -0.07 11.72 -2.80
N VAL A 202 -0.82 10.80 -3.40
CA VAL A 202 -0.54 9.37 -3.33
C VAL A 202 0.34 8.98 -4.51
N HIS A 203 1.39 8.20 -4.26
CA HIS A 203 2.21 7.57 -5.29
C HIS A 203 1.97 6.07 -5.30
N PHE A 204 1.88 5.48 -6.49
CA PHE A 204 1.69 4.05 -6.69
C PHE A 204 2.69 3.50 -7.71
N THR A 205 3.04 2.21 -7.63
CA THR A 205 4.07 1.60 -8.50
C THR A 205 3.52 0.54 -9.44
N ALA A 206 4.40 -0.06 -10.26
CA ALA A 206 4.12 -1.15 -11.19
C ALA A 206 3.24 -0.75 -12.40
N LEU A 207 3.23 0.55 -12.72
CA LEU A 207 2.44 1.08 -13.84
C LEU A 207 2.91 0.59 -15.22
N GLU A 208 4.13 0.11 -15.31
CA GLU A 208 4.73 -0.39 -16.55
C GLU A 208 4.43 -1.87 -16.82
N MET A 209 3.89 -2.60 -15.85
CA MET A 209 3.73 -4.05 -15.93
C MET A 209 2.37 -4.46 -16.51
N SER A 210 2.36 -5.59 -17.22
CA SER A 210 1.16 -6.23 -17.78
C SER A 210 0.65 -7.35 -16.86
N ASP A 211 -0.65 -7.66 -16.94
CA ASP A 211 -1.24 -8.79 -16.21
C ASP A 211 -0.74 -10.13 -16.75
N GLU A 212 -0.46 -11.06 -15.84
CA GLU A 212 -0.03 -12.44 -16.11
C GLU A 212 -0.81 -13.41 -15.19
N PRO A 213 -2.14 -13.57 -15.42
CA PRO A 213 -3.02 -14.32 -14.53
C PRO A 213 -2.71 -15.82 -14.48
N GLU A 214 -2.21 -16.38 -15.58
CA GLU A 214 -1.88 -17.81 -15.73
C GLU A 214 -0.46 -18.16 -15.28
N GLY A 215 0.34 -17.15 -14.92
CA GLY A 215 1.69 -17.36 -14.41
C GLY A 215 1.68 -17.92 -12.99
N GLU A 216 2.78 -18.56 -12.57
CA GLU A 216 2.91 -19.14 -11.21
C GLU A 216 2.66 -18.13 -10.08
N ALA A 217 2.85 -16.85 -10.36
CA ALA A 217 2.63 -15.75 -9.43
C ALA A 217 1.18 -15.26 -9.34
N GLY A 218 0.28 -15.63 -10.27
CA GLY A 218 -1.08 -15.07 -10.38
C GLY A 218 -1.06 -13.54 -10.40
N SER A 219 -0.18 -12.96 -11.23
CA SER A 219 0.23 -11.56 -11.16
C SER A 219 -0.73 -10.64 -11.93
N MET A 220 -1.27 -9.60 -11.28
CA MET A 220 -2.27 -8.69 -11.86
C MET A 220 -1.95 -7.18 -11.68
N PRO A 221 -0.77 -6.68 -12.10
CA PRO A 221 -0.37 -5.29 -11.88
C PRO A 221 -1.22 -4.26 -12.63
N SER A 222 -1.63 -4.51 -13.88
CA SER A 222 -2.44 -3.55 -14.66
C SER A 222 -3.85 -3.45 -14.08
N THR A 223 -4.45 -4.59 -13.71
CA THR A 223 -5.72 -4.61 -12.97
C THR A 223 -5.61 -3.85 -11.64
N LEU A 224 -4.54 -4.09 -10.89
CA LEU A 224 -4.29 -3.40 -9.62
C LEU A 224 -4.13 -1.88 -9.79
N VAL A 225 -3.35 -1.43 -10.77
CA VAL A 225 -3.17 -0.01 -11.11
C VAL A 225 -4.50 0.67 -11.42
N ASN A 226 -5.39 -0.03 -12.14
CA ASN A 226 -6.74 0.47 -12.44
C ASN A 226 -7.62 0.57 -11.19
N TRP A 227 -7.56 -0.39 -10.27
CA TRP A 227 -8.27 -0.32 -9.00
C TRP A 227 -7.84 0.90 -8.16
N ILE A 228 -6.54 1.14 -8.05
CA ILE A 228 -6.01 2.31 -7.33
C ILE A 228 -6.44 3.62 -8.00
N GLY A 229 -6.35 3.67 -9.33
CA GLY A 229 -6.78 4.83 -10.12
C GLY A 229 -8.27 5.15 -9.95
N ALA A 230 -9.13 4.14 -10.01
CA ALA A 230 -10.56 4.27 -9.81
C ALA A 230 -10.90 4.72 -8.39
N GLU A 231 -10.24 4.15 -7.38
CA GLU A 231 -10.47 4.47 -5.99
C GLU A 231 -9.99 5.89 -5.64
N ALA A 232 -8.82 6.31 -6.14
CA ALA A 232 -8.33 7.68 -5.99
C ALA A 232 -9.29 8.68 -6.65
N ARG A 233 -9.82 8.38 -7.84
CA ARG A 233 -10.83 9.20 -8.51
C ARG A 233 -12.10 9.33 -7.67
N ARG A 234 -12.60 8.20 -7.15
CA ARG A 234 -13.80 8.14 -6.29
C ARG A 234 -13.68 9.04 -5.05
N GLN A 235 -12.47 9.11 -4.48
CA GLN A 235 -12.17 9.91 -3.29
C GLN A 235 -11.68 11.35 -3.58
N GLY A 236 -11.47 11.72 -4.84
CA GLY A 236 -10.92 13.04 -5.20
C GLY A 236 -9.46 13.24 -4.76
N VAL A 237 -8.69 12.16 -4.70
CA VAL A 237 -7.28 12.15 -4.30
C VAL A 237 -6.37 12.35 -5.51
N ILE A 238 -5.32 13.16 -5.33
CA ILE A 238 -4.28 13.34 -6.36
C ILE A 238 -3.40 12.10 -6.33
N LEU A 239 -3.29 11.45 -7.49
CA LEU A 239 -2.53 10.22 -7.67
C LEU A 239 -1.42 10.44 -8.70
N LYS A 240 -0.21 10.02 -8.37
CA LYS A 240 0.96 9.95 -9.24
C LYS A 240 1.49 8.52 -9.25
N GLY A 241 2.30 8.21 -10.26
CA GLY A 241 2.73 6.85 -10.53
C GLY A 241 4.22 6.70 -10.72
N GLU A 242 4.70 5.47 -10.59
CA GLU A 242 6.08 5.06 -10.79
C GLU A 242 6.15 3.74 -11.53
N ASN A 243 7.19 3.53 -12.35
CA ASN A 243 7.54 2.18 -12.75
C ASN A 243 8.18 1.43 -11.57
N ALA A 244 7.90 0.13 -11.42
CA ALA A 244 8.47 -0.68 -10.36
C ALA A 244 9.90 -1.16 -10.70
N LEU A 245 10.13 -1.56 -11.96
CA LEU A 245 11.40 -2.09 -12.43
C LEU A 245 11.94 -1.27 -13.61
N ALA A 246 13.26 -1.21 -13.69
CA ALA A 246 13.96 -0.59 -14.81
C ALA A 246 13.64 -1.29 -16.14
N ALA A 247 13.45 -2.62 -16.11
CA ALA A 247 13.21 -3.44 -17.31
C ALA A 247 12.04 -2.93 -18.17
N GLY A 248 10.95 -2.45 -17.56
CA GLY A 248 9.82 -1.92 -18.33
C GLY A 248 10.15 -0.66 -19.14
N LEU A 249 11.21 0.08 -18.79
CA LEU A 249 11.67 1.22 -19.56
C LEU A 249 12.48 0.82 -20.81
N TYR A 250 12.97 -0.42 -20.88
CA TYR A 250 13.72 -0.94 -22.03
C TYR A 250 12.82 -1.58 -23.10
N HIS A 251 11.51 -1.62 -22.87
CA HIS A 251 10.55 -2.26 -23.76
C HIS A 251 9.39 -1.32 -24.09
N ALA A 252 8.95 -1.33 -25.36
CA ALA A 252 7.87 -0.48 -25.84
C ALA A 252 6.54 -0.75 -25.10
N GLU A 253 6.32 -1.98 -24.65
CA GLU A 253 5.15 -2.37 -23.87
C GLU A 253 5.06 -1.62 -22.54
N GLY A 254 6.16 -1.50 -21.78
CA GLY A 254 6.15 -0.77 -20.52
C GLY A 254 5.85 0.72 -20.70
N TRP A 255 6.36 1.34 -21.76
CA TRP A 255 6.01 2.70 -22.13
C TRP A 255 4.54 2.84 -22.56
N SER A 256 4.00 1.86 -23.30
CA SER A 256 2.59 1.83 -23.67
C SER A 256 1.70 1.77 -22.43
N ASN A 257 2.04 0.91 -21.47
CA ASN A 257 1.33 0.78 -20.20
C ASN A 257 1.35 2.10 -19.42
N LEU A 258 2.52 2.72 -19.24
CA LEU A 258 2.66 4.03 -18.58
C LEU A 258 1.79 5.12 -19.24
N GLN A 259 1.79 5.19 -20.59
CA GLN A 259 0.99 6.16 -21.34
C GLN A 259 -0.52 5.90 -21.19
N GLN A 260 -0.94 4.62 -21.20
CA GLN A 260 -2.34 4.26 -21.02
C GLN A 260 -2.84 4.65 -19.64
N VAL A 261 -2.03 4.42 -18.60
CA VAL A 261 -2.37 4.76 -17.22
C VAL A 261 -2.46 6.27 -17.02
N LEU A 262 -1.57 7.06 -17.63
CA LEU A 262 -1.69 8.53 -17.61
C LEU A 262 -2.96 9.03 -18.30
N ARG A 263 -3.33 8.45 -19.45
CA ARG A 263 -4.51 8.88 -20.21
C ARG A 263 -5.82 8.52 -19.53
N ASN A 264 -5.91 7.30 -18.98
CA ASN A 264 -7.19 6.70 -18.59
C ASN A 264 -7.29 6.37 -17.09
N GLY A 265 -6.15 6.25 -16.40
CA GLY A 265 -6.04 5.69 -15.05
C GLY A 265 -6.15 6.69 -13.89
N ASN A 266 -6.46 7.97 -14.14
CA ASN A 266 -6.51 9.03 -13.10
C ASN A 266 -5.14 9.48 -12.53
N TYR A 267 -4.04 9.05 -13.13
CA TYR A 267 -2.70 9.44 -12.72
C TYR A 267 -2.32 10.79 -13.34
N GLN A 268 -1.87 11.72 -12.49
CA GLN A 268 -1.58 13.12 -12.85
C GLN A 268 -0.08 13.40 -12.95
N GLY A 269 0.76 12.37 -12.91
CA GLY A 269 2.20 12.51 -13.02
C GLY A 269 2.92 11.19 -12.87
N LEU A 270 4.13 11.13 -13.40
CA LEU A 270 5.02 9.98 -13.30
C LEU A 270 6.37 10.38 -12.69
N THR A 271 6.93 9.49 -11.88
CA THR A 271 8.35 9.48 -11.55
C THR A 271 8.97 8.22 -12.15
N LEU A 272 10.01 8.39 -12.95
CA LEU A 272 10.67 7.29 -13.66
C LEU A 272 11.90 6.82 -12.87
N LEU A 273 11.93 5.52 -12.55
CA LEU A 273 12.99 4.85 -11.84
C LEU A 273 13.90 4.08 -12.82
N ARG A 274 15.18 4.40 -12.99
CA ARG A 274 15.90 5.58 -12.46
C ARG A 274 16.67 6.31 -13.56
N LEU A 275 17.26 7.46 -13.22
CA LEU A 275 17.90 8.37 -14.17
C LEU A 275 18.78 7.67 -15.22
N ASN A 276 19.65 6.73 -14.82
CA ASN A 276 20.53 6.02 -15.76
C ASN A 276 19.74 5.22 -16.82
N ASP A 277 18.66 4.56 -16.41
CA ASP A 277 17.77 3.77 -17.30
C ASP A 277 16.98 4.64 -18.27
N ILE A 278 16.99 5.96 -18.06
CA ILE A 278 16.36 6.94 -18.95
C ILE A 278 17.40 7.53 -19.89
N VAL A 279 18.53 8.02 -19.36
CA VAL A 279 19.50 8.80 -20.15
C VAL A 279 20.40 7.92 -21.01
N GLU A 280 20.62 6.66 -20.63
CA GLU A 280 21.47 5.71 -21.36
C GLU A 280 20.66 4.81 -22.32
N ASN A 281 19.33 4.89 -22.27
CA ASN A 281 18.42 4.07 -23.04
C ASN A 281 17.83 4.87 -24.22
N PRO A 282 18.22 4.56 -25.47
CA PRO A 282 17.74 5.30 -26.64
C PRO A 282 16.22 5.29 -26.81
N LEU A 283 15.55 4.19 -26.40
CA LEU A 283 14.09 4.12 -26.42
C LEU A 283 13.49 5.12 -25.44
N ALA A 284 13.95 5.13 -24.19
CA ALA A 284 13.47 6.06 -23.17
C ALA A 284 13.69 7.52 -23.58
N VAL A 285 14.88 7.86 -24.09
CA VAL A 285 15.18 9.21 -24.60
C VAL A 285 14.22 9.59 -25.73
N ALA A 286 14.05 8.72 -26.73
CA ALA A 286 13.16 8.98 -27.86
C ALA A 286 11.70 9.14 -27.41
N THR A 287 11.22 8.29 -26.50
CA THR A 287 9.86 8.38 -25.97
C THR A 287 9.65 9.68 -25.19
N LEU A 288 10.57 10.08 -24.32
CA LEU A 288 10.46 11.34 -23.58
C LEU A 288 10.51 12.57 -24.48
N GLN A 289 11.31 12.57 -25.55
CA GLN A 289 11.34 13.67 -26.52
C GLN A 289 10.02 13.82 -27.29
N GLN A 290 9.25 12.74 -27.42
CA GLN A 290 7.93 12.75 -28.08
C GLN A 290 6.80 13.17 -27.14
N LEU A 291 6.99 13.08 -25.81
CA LEU A 291 6.02 13.60 -24.85
C LEU A 291 6.07 15.14 -24.90
N GLN A 292 5.09 15.74 -25.58
CA GLN A 292 4.96 17.20 -25.60
C GLN A 292 4.67 17.74 -24.19
N PRO A 293 5.17 18.94 -23.82
CA PRO A 293 4.81 19.58 -22.56
C PRO A 293 3.29 19.81 -22.50
N GLY A 294 2.62 19.32 -21.46
CA GLY A 294 1.19 19.56 -21.23
C GLY A 294 0.29 18.32 -21.10
N PHE A 295 0.87 17.14 -20.87
CA PHE A 295 0.14 16.03 -20.23
C PHE A 295 0.13 16.20 -18.71
#